data_AF-W9GLS5-F1
#
_entry.id   AF-W9GLS5-F1
#
_cell.length_a   1.000
_cell.length_b   1.000
_cell.length_c   1.000
_cell.angle_alpha   90.00
_cell.angle_beta   90.00
_cell.angle_gamma   90.00
#
_symmetry.space_group_name_H-M   'P 1'
#
loop_
_entity.id
_entity.type
_entity.pdbx_description
1 polymer ?
#
loop_
_entity_poly.entity_id
_entity_poly.type
_entity_poly.pdbx_seq_one_letter_code
_entity_poly.pdbx_strand_id
1 'polypeptide(L)'
;MTLVTLLATYTLFLVLLIAAGVWLTLDRPRKVELVVAGVLALAVVGVLIVVTSAIWTDPRPFLVDGVAPAIAHAADNGFPSDHTAAAAAVAGLVLAYRRRIGILLVLLAVVVGMSRVAAHVHHVPDIIGGLGIGLMAAAAGVTLARVAMRTWVARQSASRVS
;
A
#
# COMPACT_ATOMS: atom_id res chain seq x y z
N MET A 1 -23.71 -8.44 -7.84
CA MET A 1 -22.61 -7.86 -7.03
C MET A 1 -23.15 -7.53 -5.66
N THR A 2 -22.47 -7.95 -4.59
CA THR A 2 -22.82 -7.58 -3.22
C THR A 2 -22.00 -6.36 -2.79
N LEU A 3 -22.41 -5.66 -1.73
CA LEU A 3 -21.65 -4.53 -1.18
C LEU A 3 -20.21 -4.93 -0.79
N VAL A 4 -20.04 -6.13 -0.27
CA VAL A 4 -18.73 -6.68 0.11
C VAL A 4 -17.83 -6.85 -1.11
N THR A 5 -18.32 -7.41 -2.21
CA THR A 5 -17.49 -7.61 -3.42
C THR A 5 -17.19 -6.29 -4.11
N LEU A 6 -18.10 -5.31 -4.06
CA LEU A 6 -17.86 -3.94 -4.47
C LEU A 6 -16.69 -3.31 -3.72
N LEU A 7 -16.75 -3.29 -2.38
CA LEU A 7 -15.72 -2.64 -1.57
C LEU A 7 -14.36 -3.35 -1.69
N ALA A 8 -14.36 -4.68 -1.63
CA ALA A 8 -13.14 -5.46 -1.73
C ALA A 8 -12.43 -5.37 -3.09
N THR A 9 -13.15 -4.98 -4.16
CA THR A 9 -12.59 -4.84 -5.51
C THR A 9 -12.27 -3.39 -5.84
N TYR A 10 -13.19 -2.46 -5.56
CA TYR A 10 -13.11 -1.09 -6.09
C TYR A 10 -12.51 -0.08 -5.12
N THR A 11 -12.47 -0.35 -3.81
CA THR A 11 -11.96 0.62 -2.83
C THR A 11 -10.47 0.89 -3.00
N LEU A 12 -9.66 -0.08 -3.46
CA LEU A 12 -8.26 0.17 -3.81
C LEU A 12 -8.11 1.19 -4.95
N PHE A 13 -8.95 1.09 -5.99
CA PHE A 13 -8.94 2.07 -7.08
C PHE A 13 -9.37 3.46 -6.59
N LEU A 14 -10.32 3.55 -5.64
CA LEU A 14 -10.67 4.82 -5.01
C LEU A 14 -9.49 5.42 -4.23
N VAL A 15 -8.73 4.62 -3.48
CA VAL A 15 -7.51 5.05 -2.79
C VAL A 15 -6.50 5.62 -3.80
N LEU A 16 -6.28 4.93 -4.93
CA LEU A 16 -5.39 5.38 -5.99
C LEU A 16 -5.87 6.67 -6.66
N LEU A 17 -7.17 6.82 -6.92
CA LEU A 17 -7.76 8.03 -7.50
C LEU A 17 -7.60 9.24 -6.59
N ILE A 18 -7.84 9.09 -5.29
CA ILE A 18 -7.63 10.16 -4.31
C ILE A 18 -6.14 10.53 -4.23
N ALA A 19 -5.24 9.54 -4.24
CA ALA A 19 -3.80 9.78 -4.25
C ALA A 19 -3.34 10.51 -5.52
N ALA A 20 -3.89 10.15 -6.68
CA ALA A 20 -3.64 10.87 -7.93
C ALA A 20 -4.14 12.31 -7.87
N GLY A 21 -5.34 12.54 -7.30
CA GLY A 21 -5.86 13.88 -7.03
C GLY A 21 -4.92 14.70 -6.15
N VAL A 22 -4.40 14.12 -5.06
CA VAL A 22 -3.37 14.76 -4.21
C VAL A 22 -2.14 15.12 -5.02
N TRP A 23 -1.61 14.18 -5.81
CA TRP A 23 -0.42 14.38 -6.63
C TRP A 23 -0.59 15.55 -7.62
N LEU A 24 -1.78 15.71 -8.21
CA LEU A 24 -2.06 16.82 -9.13
C LEU A 24 -1.93 18.19 -8.45
N THR A 25 -2.21 18.29 -7.15
CA THR A 25 -2.10 19.54 -6.36
C THR A 25 -0.69 19.87 -5.85
N LEU A 26 0.28 18.98 -6.01
CA LEU A 26 1.65 19.21 -5.55
C LEU A 26 2.46 20.07 -6.53
N ASP A 27 3.49 20.75 -6.04
CA ASP A 27 4.48 21.43 -6.86
C ASP A 27 5.42 20.42 -7.55
N ARG A 28 6.03 20.82 -8.68
CA ARG A 28 6.91 19.96 -9.51
C ARG A 28 7.92 19.13 -8.72
N PRO A 29 8.72 19.68 -7.77
CA PRO A 29 9.69 18.85 -7.05
C PRO A 29 9.02 17.81 -6.15
N ARG A 30 7.92 18.14 -5.47
CA ARG A 30 7.18 17.18 -4.64
C ARG A 30 6.46 16.12 -5.46
N LYS A 31 6.01 16.44 -6.68
CA LYS A 31 5.48 15.44 -7.63
C LYS A 31 6.52 14.39 -7.98
N VAL A 32 7.76 14.80 -8.26
CA VAL A 32 8.87 13.89 -8.56
C VAL A 32 9.23 13.08 -7.32
N GLU A 33 9.35 13.72 -6.15
CA GLU A 33 9.64 13.04 -4.88
C GLU A 33 8.60 11.94 -4.58
N LEU A 34 7.31 12.24 -4.72
CA LEU A 34 6.23 11.29 -4.46
C LEU A 34 6.25 10.11 -5.45
N VAL A 35 6.60 10.33 -6.72
CA VAL A 35 6.73 9.25 -7.70
C VAL A 35 7.92 8.34 -7.36
N VAL A 36 9.09 8.92 -7.05
CA VAL A 36 10.28 8.15 -6.64
C VAL A 36 9.98 7.38 -5.36
N ALA A 37 9.37 8.03 -4.36
CA ALA A 37 8.96 7.39 -3.12
C ALA A 37 7.97 6.24 -3.37
N GLY A 38 7.04 6.41 -4.31
CA GLY A 38 6.07 5.38 -4.70
C GLY A 38 6.74 4.14 -5.29
N VAL A 39 7.68 4.32 -6.22
CA VAL A 39 8.45 3.21 -6.82
C VAL A 39 9.24 2.46 -5.74
N LEU A 40 9.94 3.20 -4.87
CA LEU A 40 10.72 2.61 -3.78
C LEU A 40 9.82 1.89 -2.77
N ALA A 41 8.67 2.48 -2.42
CA ALA A 41 7.70 1.85 -1.53
C ALA A 41 7.15 0.55 -2.12
N LEU A 42 6.82 0.52 -3.41
CA LEU A 42 6.36 -0.72 -4.07
C LEU A 42 7.42 -1.83 -4.06
N ALA A 43 8.68 -1.47 -4.29
CA ALA A 43 9.79 -2.44 -4.18
C ALA A 43 9.90 -2.99 -2.75
N VAL A 44 9.81 -2.12 -1.73
CA VAL A 44 9.85 -2.53 -0.32
C VAL A 44 8.64 -3.39 0.05
N VAL A 45 7.43 -3.05 -0.41
CA VAL A 45 6.22 -3.89 -0.22
C VAL A 45 6.46 -5.28 -0.80
N GLY A 46 6.93 -5.38 -2.05
CA GLY A 46 7.17 -6.67 -2.71
C GLY A 46 8.17 -7.53 -1.94
N VAL A 47 9.29 -6.95 -1.50
CA VAL A 47 10.30 -7.66 -0.68
C VAL A 47 9.70 -8.12 0.64
N LEU A 48 8.99 -7.23 1.36
CA LEU A 48 8.41 -7.58 2.65
C LEU A 48 7.33 -8.66 2.53
N ILE A 49 6.49 -8.62 1.49
CA ILE A 49 5.51 -9.68 1.22
C ILE A 49 6.23 -11.02 1.00
N VAL A 50 7.20 -11.07 0.09
CA VAL A 50 7.96 -12.31 -0.19
C VAL A 50 8.60 -12.88 1.07
N VAL A 51 9.26 -12.04 1.87
CA VAL A 51 9.92 -12.46 3.11
C VAL A 51 8.90 -12.95 4.14
N THR A 52 7.83 -12.18 4.36
CA THR A 52 6.83 -12.49 5.39
C THR A 52 5.98 -13.72 5.04
N SER A 53 5.59 -13.87 3.77
CA SER A 53 4.88 -15.07 3.28
C SER A 53 5.74 -16.33 3.31
N ALA A 54 7.08 -16.20 3.29
CA ALA A 54 7.99 -17.34 3.40
C ALA A 54 8.17 -17.83 4.85
N ILE A 55 7.98 -16.96 5.84
CA ILE A 55 8.16 -17.29 7.26
C ILE A 55 6.84 -17.55 8.00
N TRP A 56 5.70 -17.11 7.42
CA TRP A 56 4.38 -17.30 8.00
C TRP A 56 3.40 -17.78 6.93
N THR A 57 2.76 -18.92 7.18
CA THR A 57 1.72 -19.47 6.31
C THR A 57 0.38 -19.41 7.04
N ASP A 58 -0.59 -18.75 6.42
CA ASP A 58 -1.98 -18.68 6.87
C ASP A 58 -2.90 -19.19 5.76
N PRO A 59 -3.37 -20.46 5.83
CA PRO A 59 -4.35 -20.97 4.88
C PRO A 59 -5.61 -20.10 4.89
N ARG A 60 -6.10 -19.71 3.72
CA ARG A 60 -7.25 -18.79 3.63
C ARG A 60 -8.51 -19.37 4.28
N PRO A 61 -9.42 -18.52 4.82
CA PRO A 61 -10.63 -18.97 5.51
C PRO A 61 -11.46 -19.99 4.71
N PHE A 62 -11.65 -19.76 3.41
CA PHE A 62 -12.44 -20.67 2.57
C PHE A 62 -11.85 -22.09 2.44
N LEU A 63 -10.54 -22.26 2.65
CA LEU A 63 -9.89 -23.57 2.66
C LEU A 63 -10.11 -24.30 3.98
N VAL A 64 -10.12 -23.55 5.08
CA VAL A 64 -10.23 -24.09 6.45
C VAL A 64 -11.68 -24.40 6.78
N ASP A 65 -12.59 -23.48 6.46
CA ASP A 65 -13.99 -23.54 6.85
C ASP A 65 -14.86 -24.29 5.83
N GLY A 66 -14.33 -24.56 4.62
CA GLY A 66 -15.07 -25.20 3.53
C GLY A 66 -16.20 -24.33 2.94
N VAL A 67 -16.22 -23.04 3.28
CA VAL A 67 -17.21 -22.07 2.80
C VAL A 67 -16.65 -21.34 1.59
N ALA A 68 -17.38 -21.34 0.47
CA ALA A 68 -16.93 -20.68 -0.75
C ALA A 68 -16.72 -19.16 -0.53
N PRO A 69 -15.62 -18.57 -1.07
CA PRO A 69 -15.34 -17.16 -0.90
C PRO A 69 -16.30 -16.30 -1.73
N ALA A 70 -16.59 -15.09 -1.25
CA ALA A 70 -17.43 -14.15 -2.00
C ALA A 70 -16.74 -13.61 -3.26
N ILE A 71 -15.42 -13.77 -3.35
CA ILE A 71 -14.57 -13.35 -4.48
C ILE A 71 -13.67 -14.53 -4.83
N ALA A 72 -13.66 -14.92 -6.10
CA ALA A 72 -12.78 -15.98 -6.58
C ALA A 72 -11.32 -15.67 -6.23
N HIS A 73 -10.64 -16.60 -5.55
CA HIS A 73 -9.26 -16.47 -5.10
C HIS A 73 -8.54 -17.81 -5.20
N ALA A 74 -7.22 -17.75 -5.40
CA ALA A 74 -6.38 -18.94 -5.44
C ALA A 74 -6.24 -19.58 -4.05
N ALA A 75 -6.05 -20.90 -4.04
CA ALA A 75 -5.79 -21.68 -2.84
C ALA A 75 -4.31 -21.57 -2.45
N ASP A 76 -3.89 -20.38 -2.02
CA ASP A 76 -2.52 -20.04 -1.65
C ASP A 76 -2.44 -19.45 -0.22
N ASN A 77 -1.26 -18.98 0.17
CA ASN A 77 -1.04 -18.32 1.45
C ASN A 77 -1.82 -16.99 1.53
N GLY A 78 -2.61 -16.82 2.58
CA GLY A 78 -3.37 -15.59 2.86
C GLY A 78 -2.51 -14.48 3.47
N PHE A 79 -1.38 -14.80 4.09
CA PHE A 79 -0.56 -13.82 4.79
C PHE A 79 0.60 -13.29 3.94
N PRO A 80 0.85 -11.97 3.94
CA PRO A 80 -0.04 -10.88 4.35
C PRO A 80 -1.06 -10.54 3.25
N SER A 81 -2.03 -9.67 3.54
CA SER A 81 -2.98 -9.22 2.51
C SER A 81 -2.36 -8.19 1.54
N ASP A 82 -2.12 -8.60 0.29
CA ASP A 82 -1.57 -7.74 -0.78
C ASP A 82 -2.38 -6.46 -1.02
N HIS A 83 -3.71 -6.58 -1.11
CA HIS A 83 -4.59 -5.43 -1.36
C HIS A 83 -4.52 -4.42 -0.22
N THR A 84 -4.44 -4.91 1.01
CA THR A 84 -4.30 -4.09 2.21
C THR A 84 -2.93 -3.43 2.25
N ALA A 85 -1.86 -4.16 1.93
CA ALA A 85 -0.51 -3.64 1.87
C ALA A 85 -0.36 -2.53 0.80
N ALA A 86 -0.92 -2.75 -0.39
CA ALA A 86 -0.93 -1.75 -1.46
C ALA A 86 -1.71 -0.49 -1.06
N ALA A 87 -2.93 -0.65 -0.52
CA ALA A 87 -3.75 0.48 -0.06
C ALA A 87 -3.05 1.26 1.06
N ALA A 88 -2.45 0.57 2.03
CA ALA A 88 -1.72 1.16 3.14
C ALA A 88 -0.45 1.89 2.69
N ALA A 89 0.29 1.34 1.71
CA ALA A 89 1.46 2.00 1.13
C ALA A 89 1.08 3.33 0.46
N VAL A 90 0.03 3.32 -0.37
CA VAL A 90 -0.48 4.54 -1.02
C VAL A 90 -0.97 5.54 0.02
N ALA A 91 -1.69 5.08 1.05
CA ALA A 91 -2.15 5.93 2.14
C ALA A 91 -0.99 6.57 2.91
N GLY A 92 0.05 5.80 3.23
CA GLY A 92 1.25 6.28 3.90
C GLY A 92 2.05 7.28 3.07
N LEU A 93 2.13 7.07 1.75
CA LEU A 93 2.74 8.04 0.82
C LEU A 93 1.99 9.37 0.86
N VAL A 94 0.66 9.34 0.73
CA VAL A 94 -0.17 10.55 0.81
C VAL A 94 -0.07 11.21 2.19
N LEU A 95 -0.01 10.43 3.26
CA LEU A 95 0.14 10.91 4.65
C LEU A 95 1.37 11.80 4.82
N ALA A 96 2.47 11.49 4.12
CA ALA A 96 3.71 12.27 4.16
C ALA A 96 3.61 13.67 3.52
N TYR A 97 2.62 13.93 2.66
CA TYR A 97 2.43 15.23 1.97
C TYR A 97 1.12 15.94 2.34
N ARG A 98 0.08 15.19 2.70
CA ARG A 98 -1.27 15.69 3.04
C ARG A 98 -1.85 14.88 4.21
N ARG A 99 -1.45 15.23 5.44
CA ARG A 99 -1.79 14.48 6.67
C ARG A 99 -3.27 14.11 6.81
N ARG A 100 -4.19 15.07 6.61
CA ARG A 100 -5.64 14.83 6.76
C ARG A 100 -6.16 13.80 5.74
N ILE A 101 -5.77 13.93 4.48
CA ILE A 101 -6.18 13.01 3.41
C ILE A 101 -5.51 11.64 3.61
N GLY A 102 -4.24 11.62 4.02
CA GLY A 102 -3.53 10.37 4.33
C GLY A 102 -4.21 9.58 5.45
N ILE A 103 -4.65 10.24 6.54
CA ILE A 103 -5.40 9.57 7.62
C ILE A 103 -6.70 8.95 7.06
N LEU A 104 -7.44 9.69 6.25
CA LEU A 104 -8.64 9.18 5.58
C LEU A 104 -8.32 7.95 4.71
N LEU A 105 -7.21 7.98 3.95
CA LEU A 105 -6.79 6.85 3.13
C LEU A 105 -6.34 5.64 3.96
N VAL A 106 -5.74 5.84 5.14
CA VAL A 106 -5.41 4.74 6.06
C VAL A 106 -6.70 4.08 6.56
N LEU A 107 -7.71 4.87 6.92
CA LEU A 107 -9.02 4.34 7.29
C LEU A 107 -9.66 3.58 6.12
N LEU A 108 -9.54 4.08 4.89
CA LEU A 108 -10.00 3.34 3.70
C LEU A 108 -9.21 2.05 3.47
N ALA A 109 -7.90 2.00 3.76
CA ALA A 109 -7.12 0.77 3.70
C ALA A 109 -7.60 -0.28 4.72
N VAL A 110 -8.02 0.16 5.91
CA VAL A 110 -8.69 -0.71 6.89
C VAL A 110 -10.03 -1.23 6.31
N VAL A 111 -10.82 -0.37 5.68
CA VAL A 111 -12.08 -0.77 5.03
C VAL A 111 -11.83 -1.78 3.90
N VAL A 112 -10.79 -1.58 3.08
CA VAL A 112 -10.36 -2.57 2.06
C VAL A 112 -10.13 -3.90 2.76
N GLY A 113 -9.24 -3.95 3.76
CA GLY A 113 -8.87 -5.18 4.44
C GLY A 113 -10.05 -5.89 5.12
N MET A 114 -10.89 -5.16 5.86
CA MET A 114 -12.07 -5.73 6.50
C MET A 114 -13.10 -6.25 5.48
N SER A 115 -13.19 -5.61 4.30
CA SER A 115 -14.02 -6.13 3.20
C SER A 115 -13.48 -7.46 2.67
N ARG A 116 -12.16 -7.70 2.74
CA ARG A 116 -11.54 -8.98 2.37
C ARG A 116 -11.81 -10.07 3.40
N VAL A 117 -11.85 -9.73 4.68
CA VAL A 117 -12.28 -10.64 5.75
C VAL A 117 -13.75 -11.01 5.55
N ALA A 118 -14.62 -10.02 5.30
CA ALA A 118 -16.03 -10.26 5.01
C ALA A 118 -16.26 -11.04 3.72
N ALA A 119 -15.34 -10.97 2.75
CA ALA A 119 -15.36 -11.77 1.53
C ALA A 119 -14.83 -13.20 1.74
N HIS A 120 -14.42 -13.55 2.97
CA HIS A 120 -13.96 -14.87 3.37
C HIS A 120 -12.67 -15.32 2.66
N VAL A 121 -11.79 -14.36 2.33
CA VAL A 121 -10.51 -14.63 1.63
C VAL A 121 -9.26 -14.32 2.47
N HIS A 122 -9.42 -13.70 3.64
CA HIS A 122 -8.33 -13.34 4.56
C HIS A 122 -8.81 -13.39 6.01
N HIS A 123 -7.90 -13.65 6.94
CA HIS A 123 -8.11 -13.44 8.37
C HIS A 123 -7.71 -12.02 8.79
N VAL A 124 -8.15 -11.58 9.97
CA VAL A 124 -7.77 -10.27 10.53
C VAL A 124 -6.24 -10.08 10.66
N PRO A 125 -5.44 -11.10 11.07
CA PRO A 125 -3.98 -10.98 11.10
C PRO A 125 -3.37 -10.63 9.74
N ASP A 126 -3.89 -11.15 8.63
CA ASP A 126 -3.43 -10.79 7.28
C ASP A 126 -3.58 -9.29 6.99
N ILE A 127 -4.66 -8.71 7.51
CA ILE A 127 -4.98 -7.29 7.35
C ILE A 127 -4.04 -6.44 8.18
N ILE A 128 -3.78 -6.84 9.44
CA ILE A 128 -2.83 -6.15 10.32
C ILE A 128 -1.42 -6.20 9.72
N GLY A 129 -0.99 -7.37 9.24
CA GLY A 129 0.28 -7.56 8.55
C GLY A 129 0.39 -6.68 7.30
N GLY A 130 -0.64 -6.67 6.45
CA GLY A 130 -0.70 -5.83 5.27
C GLY A 130 -0.62 -4.33 5.60
N LEU A 131 -1.40 -3.85 6.56
CA LEU A 131 -1.34 -2.44 7.02
C LEU A 131 0.06 -2.06 7.50
N GLY A 132 0.68 -2.92 8.32
CA GLY A 132 2.04 -2.71 8.83
C GLY A 132 3.06 -2.63 7.70
N ILE A 133 3.06 -3.61 6.80
CA ILE A 133 3.98 -3.66 5.64
C ILE A 133 3.84 -2.43 4.76
N GLY A 134 2.61 -2.07 4.39
CA GLY A 134 2.36 -0.92 3.53
C GLY A 134 2.84 0.40 4.15
N LEU A 135 2.52 0.64 5.43
CA LEU A 135 2.93 1.87 6.12
C LEU A 135 4.45 1.95 6.32
N MET A 136 5.10 0.83 6.67
CA MET A 136 6.57 0.76 6.77
C MET A 136 7.23 1.02 5.42
N ALA A 137 6.71 0.41 4.35
CA ALA A 137 7.23 0.60 3.01
C ALA A 137 7.05 2.04 2.51
N ALA A 138 5.93 2.69 2.82
CA ALA A 138 5.73 4.10 2.51
C ALA A 138 6.73 5.00 3.26
N ALA A 139 6.95 4.75 4.56
CA ALA A 139 7.92 5.49 5.35
C ALA A 139 9.34 5.31 4.77
N ALA A 140 9.74 4.09 4.43
CA ALA A 140 11.03 3.80 3.78
C ALA A 140 11.14 4.47 2.40
N GLY A 141 10.11 4.38 1.57
CA GLY A 141 10.10 5.00 0.24
C GLY A 141 10.27 6.51 0.31
N VAL A 142 9.57 7.17 1.23
CA VAL A 142 9.68 8.63 1.43
C VAL A 142 11.06 9.03 1.95
N THR A 143 11.62 8.31 2.93
CA THR A 143 12.95 8.63 3.47
C THR A 143 14.03 8.45 2.42
N LEU A 144 14.01 7.33 1.69
CA LEU A 144 14.96 7.05 0.62
C LEU A 144 14.85 8.06 -0.53
N ALA A 145 13.64 8.42 -0.96
CA ALA A 145 13.43 9.40 -2.03
C ALA A 145 13.97 10.78 -1.65
N ARG A 146 13.73 11.23 -0.41
CA ARG A 146 14.26 12.51 0.09
C ARG A 146 15.78 12.52 0.12
N VAL A 147 16.42 11.44 0.55
CA VAL A 147 17.88 11.31 0.56
C VAL A 147 18.44 11.32 -0.87
N ALA A 148 17.83 10.56 -1.78
CA ALA A 148 18.24 10.49 -3.18
C ALA A 148 18.12 11.85 -3.89
N MET A 149 17.01 12.56 -3.71
CA MET A 149 16.83 13.87 -4.34
C MET A 149 17.77 14.94 -3.76
N ARG A 150 18.00 14.94 -2.45
CA ARG A 150 18.95 15.89 -1.82
C ARG A 150 20.37 15.73 -2.38
N THR A 151 20.84 14.49 -2.48
CA THR A 151 22.17 14.20 -3.02
C THR A 151 22.28 14.53 -4.51
N TRP A 152 21.23 14.29 -5.30
CA TRP A 152 21.19 14.62 -6.72
C TRP A 152 21.22 16.14 -6.98
N VAL A 153 20.48 16.93 -6.20
CA VAL A 153 20.49 18.39 -6.31
C VAL A 153 21.84 18.98 -5.90
N ALA A 154 22.46 18.45 -4.84
CA ALA A 154 23.79 18.88 -4.40
C ALA A 154 24.86 18.65 -5.48
N ARG A 155 24.84 17.49 -6.14
CA ARG A 155 25.79 17.14 -7.21
C ARG A 155 25.68 18.07 -8.43
N GLN A 156 24.47 18.42 -8.85
CA GLN A 156 24.26 19.35 -9.97
C GLN A 156 24.69 20.78 -9.65
N SER A 157 24.60 21.18 -8.39
CA SER A 157 25.05 22.51 -7.98
C SER A 157 26.57 22.60 -8.01
N ALA A 158 27.28 21.55 -7.62
CA ALA A 158 28.74 21.47 -7.70
C ALA A 158 29.26 21.47 -9.14
N SER A 159 28.59 20.77 -10.07
CA SER A 159 29.02 20.69 -11.48
C SER A 159 28.72 21.93 -12.32
N ARG A 160 27.93 22.89 -11.79
CA ARG A 160 27.63 24.17 -12.48
C ARG A 160 28.59 25.30 -12.11
N VAL A 161 29.39 25.12 -11.06
CA VAL A 161 30.32 26.13 -10.53
C VAL A 161 31.77 25.86 -10.98
N SER A 162 32.05 24.66 -11.50
CA SER A 162 33.32 24.26 -12.16
C SER A 162 33.27 24.53 -13.66
#